data_AF-A0A1L3FKC6-F1
#
_entry.id   AF-A0A1L3FKC6-F1
#
_cell.length_a   1.000
_cell.length_b   1.000
_cell.length_c   1.000
_cell.angle_alpha   90.00
_cell.angle_beta   90.00
_cell.angle_gamma   90.00
#
_symmetry.space_group_name_H-M   'P 1'
#
loop_
_entity.id
_entity.type
_entity.pdbx_description
1 polymer ?
#
loop_
_entity_poly.entity_id
_entity_poly.type
_entity_poly.pdbx_seq_one_letter_code
_entity_poly.pdbx_strand_id
1 'polypeptide(L)'
;MRCYLFTLDDCGSTLNAQEIDCNNAEEALQLGSAAVANDPVEVWCGPRRLARFEPEQRQERPLSRLRERLIVAERRLREGEQHISQQEKVIAKLKREGRDLALALSVLDTLIETQKAYLQERDLIVAEVAKRSG
;
A
#
# COMPACT_ATOMS: atom_id res chain seq x y z
N MET A 1 12.45 25.98 8.10
CA MET A 1 12.38 24.52 7.90
C MET A 1 10.91 24.20 7.71
N ARG A 2 10.50 23.49 6.65
CA ARG A 2 9.07 23.11 6.45
C ARG A 2 8.90 21.64 6.71
N CYS A 3 8.07 21.31 7.69
CA CYS A 3 7.79 19.94 8.08
C CYS A 3 6.30 19.65 7.99
N TYR A 4 5.98 18.41 7.69
CA TYR A 4 4.63 17.92 7.47
C TYR A 4 4.40 16.64 8.25
N LEU A 5 3.20 16.52 8.81
CA LEU A 5 2.66 15.28 9.32
C LEU A 5 1.70 14.69 8.29
N PHE A 6 1.92 13.43 7.96
CA PHE A 6 1.07 12.67 7.06
C PHE A 6 0.39 11.57 7.86
N THR A 7 -0.94 11.67 8.03
CA THR A 7 -1.75 10.57 8.55
C THR A 7 -2.01 9.61 7.41
N LEU A 8 -1.72 8.32 7.62
CA LEU A 8 -1.83 7.29 6.59
C LEU A 8 -2.99 6.34 6.89
N ASP A 9 -3.62 5.82 5.85
CA ASP A 9 -4.52 4.68 5.97
C ASP A 9 -3.77 3.37 6.15
N ASP A 10 -4.52 2.28 6.33
CA ASP A 10 -4.00 0.92 6.42
C ASP A 10 -3.20 0.47 5.17
N CYS A 11 -3.43 1.10 4.02
CA CYS A 11 -2.74 0.83 2.76
C CYS A 11 -1.48 1.68 2.55
N GLY A 12 -1.19 2.60 3.48
CA GLY A 12 -0.12 3.58 3.37
C GLY A 12 -0.46 4.80 2.50
N SER A 13 -1.72 4.97 2.11
CA SER A 13 -2.19 6.17 1.40
C SER A 13 -2.36 7.33 2.36
N THR A 14 -2.02 8.53 1.93
CA THR A 14 -2.23 9.74 2.72
C THR A 14 -3.72 10.04 2.89
N LEU A 15 -4.17 10.10 4.14
CA LEU A 15 -5.50 10.56 4.52
C LEU A 15 -5.53 12.06 4.78
N ASN A 16 -4.49 12.55 5.43
CA ASN A 16 -4.35 13.95 5.77
C ASN A 16 -2.88 14.35 5.71
N ALA A 17 -2.63 15.60 5.31
CA ALA A 17 -1.31 16.22 5.32
C ALA A 17 -1.43 17.57 6.01
N GLN A 18 -0.67 17.76 7.07
CA GLN A 18 -0.69 18.99 7.87
C GLN A 18 0.72 19.56 7.96
N GLU A 19 0.89 20.83 7.58
CA GLU A 19 2.12 21.58 7.88
C GLU A 19 2.21 21.83 9.38
N ILE A 20 3.38 21.55 9.97
CA ILE A 20 3.65 21.78 11.38
C ILE A 20 4.69 22.88 11.55
N ASP A 21 4.44 23.74 12.53
CA ASP A 21 5.40 24.75 12.95
C ASP A 21 6.37 24.10 13.96
N CYS A 22 7.63 23.99 13.57
CA CYS A 22 8.68 23.40 14.39
C CYS A 22 10.03 24.06 14.09
N ASN A 23 10.84 24.25 15.12
CA ASN A 23 12.14 24.91 15.04
C ASN A 23 13.27 23.93 14.70
N ASN A 24 13.10 22.65 15.02
CA ASN A 24 14.09 21.61 14.79
C ASN A 24 13.44 20.23 14.56
N ALA A 25 14.27 19.23 14.21
CA ALA A 25 13.82 17.88 13.92
C ALA A 25 13.25 17.14 15.15
N GLU A 26 13.75 17.42 16.35
CA GLU A 26 13.29 16.77 17.58
C GLU A 26 11.86 17.21 17.93
N GLU A 27 11.59 18.51 17.82
CA GLU A 27 10.25 19.08 17.97
C GLU A 27 9.27 18.51 16.93
N ALA A 28 9.70 18.36 15.67
CA ALA A 28 8.91 17.72 14.63
C ALA A 28 8.56 16.26 14.97
N LEU A 29 9.51 15.51 15.55
CA LEU A 29 9.28 14.13 15.98
C LEU A 29 8.33 14.04 17.17
N GLN A 30 8.43 14.94 18.14
CA GLN A 30 7.51 15.02 19.27
C GLN A 30 6.07 15.31 18.82
N LEU A 31 5.91 16.29 17.93
CA LEU A 31 4.61 16.61 17.33
C LEU A 31 4.04 15.42 16.54
N GLY A 32 4.89 14.74 15.78
CA GLY A 32 4.49 13.53 15.04
C GLY A 32 4.06 12.39 15.95
N SER A 33 4.81 12.10 17.01
CA SER A 33 4.46 11.07 17.99
C SER A 33 3.15 11.40 18.70
N ALA A 34 2.90 12.67 19.04
CA ALA A 34 1.68 13.10 19.70
C ALA A 34 0.45 13.07 18.77
N ALA A 35 0.65 13.20 17.46
CA ALA A 35 -0.42 13.14 16.46
C ALA A 35 -0.90 11.71 16.16
N VAL A 36 -0.20 10.69 16.65
CA VAL A 36 -0.57 9.29 16.44
C VAL A 36 -1.79 8.98 17.31
N ALA A 37 -2.93 8.84 16.64
CA ALA A 37 -4.16 8.36 17.26
C ALA A 37 -4.42 6.92 16.84
N ASN A 38 -5.34 6.71 15.89
CA ASN A 38 -5.72 5.37 15.40
C ASN A 38 -4.99 4.97 14.11
N ASP A 39 -4.39 5.93 13.42
CA ASP A 39 -3.80 5.78 12.10
C ASP A 39 -2.27 6.07 12.19
N PRO A 40 -1.42 5.37 11.43
CA PRO A 40 0.01 5.66 11.38
C PRO A 40 0.28 7.10 10.93
N VAL A 41 1.32 7.71 11.50
CA VAL A 41 1.74 9.07 11.14
C VAL A 41 3.18 9.06 10.66
N GLU A 42 3.43 9.67 9.51
CA GLU A 42 4.78 9.95 9.04
C GLU A 42 5.14 11.42 9.22
N VAL A 43 6.34 11.67 9.73
CA VAL A 43 6.92 13.01 9.85
C VAL A 43 7.91 13.21 8.73
N TRP A 44 7.73 14.29 7.97
CA TRP A 44 8.61 14.66 6.86
C TRP A 44 9.10 16.08 7.04
N CYS A 45 10.36 16.35 6.68
CA CYS A 45 10.90 17.70 6.59
C CYS A 45 11.56 17.87 5.23
N GLY A 46 10.96 18.69 4.38
CA GLY A 46 11.26 18.71 2.94
C GLY A 46 11.12 17.31 2.32
N PRO A 47 12.11 16.83 1.54
CA PRO A 47 12.05 15.52 0.88
C PRO A 47 12.41 14.34 1.79
N ARG A 48 12.74 14.57 3.07
CA ARG A 48 13.24 13.54 3.98
C ARG A 48 12.17 13.12 4.98
N ARG A 49 11.85 11.82 5.02
CA ARG A 49 11.10 11.22 6.13
C ARG A 49 11.99 11.14 7.36
N LEU A 50 11.56 11.76 8.46
CA LEU A 50 12.25 11.72 9.74
C LEU A 50 11.87 10.47 10.53
N ALA A 51 10.58 10.15 10.59
CA ALA A 51 10.08 8.97 11.29
C ALA A 51 8.71 8.54 10.76
N ARG A 52 8.35 7.30 11.11
CA ARG A 52 6.99 6.77 11.02
C ARG A 52 6.63 6.22 12.40
N PHE A 53 5.51 6.67 12.92
CA PHE A 53 4.98 6.23 14.20
C PHE A 53 3.74 5.37 13.96
N GLU A 54 3.68 4.23 14.65
CA GLU A 54 2.55 3.30 14.60
C GLU A 54 1.68 3.47 15.86
N PRO A 55 0.36 3.33 15.75
CA PRO A 55 -0.52 3.36 16.91
C PRO A 55 -0.27 2.15 17.84
N GLU A 56 -0.22 2.40 19.16
CA GLU A 56 0.05 1.35 20.18
C GLU A 56 -1.02 0.26 20.21
N GLN A 57 -2.27 0.61 19.90
CA GLN A 57 -3.35 -0.34 19.73
C GLN A 57 -3.95 -0.14 18.35
N ARG A 58 -3.81 -1.14 17.47
CA ARG A 58 -4.67 -1.25 16.29
C ARG A 58 -6.08 -1.56 16.78
N GLN A 59 -6.86 -0.53 17.06
CA GLN A 59 -8.29 -0.69 17.34
C GLN A 59 -8.94 -1.49 16.20
N GLU A 60 -10.05 -2.14 16.50
CA GLU A 60 -10.83 -2.83 15.48
C GLU A 60 -11.19 -1.84 14.36
N ARG A 61 -10.70 -2.14 13.16
CA ARG A 61 -10.89 -1.28 11.99
C ARG A 61 -12.37 -1.00 11.74
N PRO A 62 -12.78 0.26 11.53
CA PRO A 62 -14.13 0.57 11.09
C PRO A 62 -14.50 -0.22 9.82
N LEU A 63 -15.75 -0.65 9.73
CA LEU A 63 -16.26 -1.36 8.53
C LEU A 63 -16.04 -0.57 7.23
N SER A 64 -16.11 0.76 7.29
CA SER A 64 -15.80 1.64 6.15
C SER A 64 -14.38 1.44 5.63
N ARG A 65 -13.39 1.35 6.53
CA ARG A 65 -11.99 1.11 6.18
C ARG A 65 -11.78 -0.25 5.52
N LEU A 66 -12.44 -1.29 6.03
CA LEU A 66 -12.35 -2.62 5.42
C LEU A 66 -12.93 -2.63 3.99
N ARG A 67 -13.99 -1.86 3.74
CA ARG A 67 -14.56 -1.68 2.39
C ARG A 67 -13.61 -0.90 1.47
N GLU A 68 -12.99 0.17 1.95
CA GLU A 68 -11.96 0.91 1.19
C GLU A 68 -10.79 0.00 0.78
N ARG A 69 -10.29 -0.81 1.73
CA ARG A 69 -9.24 -1.79 1.47
C ARG A 69 -9.67 -2.83 0.44
N LEU A 70 -10.92 -3.29 0.49
CA LEU A 70 -11.46 -4.22 -0.50
C LEU A 70 -11.43 -3.61 -1.91
N ILE A 71 -11.86 -2.35 -2.07
CA ILE A 71 -11.81 -1.64 -3.36
C ILE A 71 -10.38 -1.59 -3.91
N VAL A 72 -9.39 -1.29 -3.04
CA VAL A 72 -7.97 -1.26 -3.44
C VAL A 72 -7.47 -2.65 -3.82
N ALA A 73 -7.79 -3.69 -3.04
CA ALA A 73 -7.39 -5.07 -3.33
C ALA A 73 -7.98 -5.57 -4.67
N GLU A 74 -9.26 -5.30 -4.92
CA GLU A 74 -9.91 -5.63 -6.19
C GLU A 74 -9.31 -4.88 -7.38
N ARG A 75 -8.92 -3.61 -7.17
CA ARG A 75 -8.20 -2.85 -8.19
C ARG A 75 -6.84 -3.47 -8.52
N ARG A 76 -6.05 -3.85 -7.50
CA ARG A 76 -4.75 -4.51 -7.68
C ARG A 76 -4.88 -5.83 -8.45
N LEU A 77 -5.93 -6.60 -8.18
CA LEU A 77 -6.23 -7.83 -8.93
C LEU A 77 -6.44 -7.55 -10.42
N ARG A 78 -7.26 -6.54 -10.76
CA ARG A 78 -7.50 -6.17 -12.17
C ARG A 78 -6.24 -5.66 -12.86
N GLU A 79 -5.44 -4.85 -12.18
CA GLU A 79 -4.16 -4.35 -12.71
C GLU A 79 -3.16 -5.50 -12.91
N GLY A 80 -3.11 -6.46 -11.97
CA GLY A 80 -2.27 -7.65 -12.09
C GLY A 80 -2.65 -8.56 -13.25
N GLU A 81 -3.95 -8.76 -13.52
CA GLU A 81 -4.42 -9.48 -14.72
C GLU A 81 -3.96 -8.79 -16.02
N GLN A 82 -4.03 -7.46 -16.05
CA GLN A 82 -3.54 -6.68 -17.20
C GLN A 82 -2.03 -6.85 -17.39
N HIS A 83 -1.25 -6.81 -16.31
CA HIS A 83 0.20 -7.01 -16.36
C HIS A 83 0.57 -8.41 -16.83
N ILE A 84 -0.12 -9.45 -16.33
CA ILE A 84 0.07 -10.84 -16.77
C ILE A 84 -0.21 -10.96 -18.27
N SER A 85 -1.38 -10.47 -18.72
CA SER A 85 -1.74 -10.52 -20.15
C SER A 85 -0.73 -9.76 -21.03
N GLN A 86 -0.23 -8.63 -20.56
CA GLN A 86 0.79 -7.87 -21.27
C GLN A 86 2.12 -8.63 -21.36
N GLN A 87 2.52 -9.30 -20.27
CA GLN A 87 3.75 -10.09 -20.24
C GLN A 87 3.66 -11.33 -21.14
N GLU A 88 2.51 -11.99 -21.21
CA GLU A 88 2.26 -13.09 -22.14
C GLU A 88 2.42 -12.64 -23.60
N LYS A 89 1.94 -11.43 -23.95
CA LYS A 89 2.15 -10.85 -25.29
C LYS A 89 3.62 -10.59 -25.58
N VAL A 90 4.39 -10.13 -24.59
CA VAL A 90 5.84 -9.94 -24.71
C VAL A 90 6.53 -11.28 -24.98
N ILE A 91 6.20 -12.32 -24.21
CA ILE A 91 6.75 -13.68 -24.40
C ILE A 91 6.41 -14.21 -25.81
N ALA A 92 5.15 -14.06 -26.26
CA ALA A 92 4.74 -14.49 -27.59
C ALA A 92 5.50 -13.77 -28.71
N LYS A 93 5.82 -12.47 -28.53
CA LYS A 93 6.67 -11.71 -29.46
C LYS A 93 8.10 -12.26 -29.47
N LEU A 94 8.74 -12.37 -28.30
CA LEU A 94 10.12 -12.86 -28.19
C LEU A 94 10.28 -14.27 -28.76
N LYS A 95 9.29 -15.14 -28.53
CA LYS A 95 9.26 -16.51 -29.05
C LYS A 95 9.26 -16.53 -30.59
N ARG A 96 8.47 -15.66 -31.22
CA ARG A 96 8.45 -15.52 -32.70
C ARG A 96 9.78 -14.99 -33.25
N GLU A 97 10.48 -14.17 -32.48
CA GLU A 97 11.79 -13.62 -32.85
C GLU A 97 12.95 -14.60 -32.55
N GLY A 98 12.67 -15.79 -32.00
CA GLY A 98 13.70 -16.77 -31.63
C GLY A 98 14.62 -16.31 -30.50
N ARG A 99 14.16 -15.35 -29.69
CA ARG A 99 14.94 -14.75 -28.60
C ARG A 99 14.86 -15.58 -27.32
N ASP A 100 15.86 -15.40 -26.45
CA ASP A 100 15.83 -15.95 -25.10
C ASP A 100 14.61 -15.43 -24.32
N LEU A 101 13.96 -16.36 -23.62
CA LEU A 101 12.72 -16.13 -22.86
C LEU A 101 12.95 -16.19 -21.35
N ALA A 102 14.14 -16.57 -20.87
CA ALA A 102 14.37 -16.88 -19.46
C ALA A 102 13.92 -15.73 -18.53
N LEU A 103 14.35 -14.50 -18.81
CA LEU A 103 13.93 -13.33 -18.03
C LEU A 103 12.43 -13.06 -18.14
N ALA A 104 11.87 -13.17 -19.34
CA ALA A 104 10.45 -12.89 -19.56
C ALA A 104 9.54 -13.88 -18.83
N LEU A 105 9.93 -15.15 -18.77
CA LEU A 105 9.24 -16.18 -17.99
C LEU A 105 9.38 -15.94 -16.49
N SER A 106 10.58 -15.60 -16.01
CA SER A 106 10.80 -15.26 -14.59
C SER A 106 9.96 -14.07 -14.12
N VAL A 107 9.80 -13.04 -14.97
CA VAL A 107 8.90 -11.91 -14.69
C VAL A 107 7.45 -12.38 -14.64
N LEU A 108 7.01 -13.25 -15.57
CA LEU A 108 5.66 -13.79 -15.56
C LEU A 108 5.37 -14.59 -14.29
N ASP A 109 6.31 -15.45 -13.87
CA ASP A 109 6.18 -16.22 -12.63
C ASP A 109 6.01 -15.29 -11.42
N THR A 110 6.80 -14.21 -11.35
CA THR A 110 6.70 -13.21 -10.29
C THR A 110 5.33 -12.51 -10.30
N LEU A 111 4.81 -12.17 -11.47
CA LEU A 111 3.48 -11.55 -11.61
C LEU A 111 2.37 -12.51 -11.16
N ILE A 112 2.47 -13.80 -11.50
CA ILE A 112 1.51 -14.84 -11.09
C ILE A 112 1.54 -15.03 -9.57
N GLU A 113 2.71 -15.15 -8.95
CA GLU A 113 2.82 -15.28 -7.50
C GLU A 113 2.30 -14.04 -6.77
N THR A 114 2.58 -12.85 -7.31
CA THR A 114 2.02 -11.60 -6.78
C THR A 114 0.49 -11.57 -6.89
N GLN A 115 -0.07 -12.02 -8.01
CA GLN A 115 -1.52 -12.11 -8.21
C GLN A 115 -2.18 -13.07 -7.22
N LYS A 116 -1.55 -14.22 -6.93
CA LYS A 116 -2.03 -15.15 -5.90
C LYS A 116 -2.04 -14.51 -4.52
N ALA A 117 -0.99 -13.77 -4.16
CA ALA A 117 -0.92 -13.06 -2.88
C ALA A 117 -2.03 -12.00 -2.75
N TYR A 118 -2.29 -11.24 -3.81
CA TYR A 118 -3.41 -10.28 -3.83
C TYR A 118 -4.78 -10.96 -3.72
N LEU A 119 -4.96 -12.14 -4.32
CA LEU A 119 -6.20 -12.89 -4.20
C LEU A 119 -6.44 -13.34 -2.76
N GLN A 120 -5.42 -13.87 -2.11
CA GLN A 120 -5.46 -14.25 -0.69
C GLN A 120 -5.75 -13.06 0.22
N GLU A 121 -5.11 -11.90 -0.03
CA GLU A 121 -5.40 -10.67 0.72
C GLU A 121 -6.87 -10.26 0.59
N ARG A 122 -7.40 -10.27 -0.64
CA ARG A 122 -8.81 -9.94 -0.91
C ARG A 122 -9.75 -10.89 -0.17
N ASP A 123 -9.49 -12.19 -0.22
CA ASP A 123 -10.34 -13.20 0.42
C ASP A 123 -10.40 -13.01 1.94
N LEU A 124 -9.26 -12.69 2.57
CA LEU A 124 -9.20 -12.36 3.99
C LEU A 124 -10.02 -11.09 4.33
N ILE A 125 -9.94 -10.05 3.50
CA ILE A 125 -10.72 -8.82 3.70
C ILE A 125 -12.22 -9.10 3.55
N VAL A 126 -12.62 -9.87 2.54
CA VAL A 126 -14.03 -10.24 2.32
C VAL A 126 -14.59 -11.04 3.49
N ALA A 127 -13.83 -12.03 3.99
CA ALA A 127 -14.24 -12.82 5.14
C ALA A 127 -14.45 -11.94 6.39
N GLU A 128 -13.55 -10.98 6.63
CA GLU A 128 -13.67 -10.05 7.75
C GLU A 128 -14.85 -9.08 7.61
N VAL A 129 -15.09 -8.56 6.39
CA VAL A 129 -16.26 -7.71 6.12
C VAL A 129 -17.54 -8.49 6.38
N ALA A 130 -17.65 -9.72 5.86
CA ALA A 130 -18.84 -10.56 6.03
C ALA A 130 -19.12 -10.85 7.51
N LYS A 131 -18.08 -11.22 8.28
CA LYS A 131 -18.17 -11.49 9.72
C LYS A 131 -18.69 -10.29 10.53
N ARG A 132 -18.32 -9.07 10.14
CA ARG A 132 -18.68 -7.84 10.87
C ARG A 132 -19.97 -7.19 10.38
N SER A 133 -20.46 -7.57 9.21
CA SER A 133 -21.70 -7.01 8.62
C SER A 133 -22.96 -7.84 8.91
N GLY A 134 -22.80 -9.07 9.40
CA GLY A 134 -23.90 -9.94 9.85
C GLY A 134 -24.09 -9.83 11.36
#